data_AF-A0A8J1IX03-F1
#
_entry.id   AF-A0A8J1IX03-F1
#
_cell.length_a   1.000
_cell.length_b   1.000
_cell.length_c   1.000
_cell.angle_alpha   90.00
_cell.angle_beta   90.00
_cell.angle_gamma   90.00
#
_symmetry.space_group_name_H-M   'P 1'
#
loop_
_entity.id
_entity.type
_entity.pdbx_description
1 polymer ?
#
loop_
_entity_poly.entity_id
_entity_poly.type
_entity_poly.pdbx_seq_one_letter_code
_entity_poly.pdbx_strand_id
1 'polypeptide(L)'
;MASNRKVVGIFSRETQETYDWLITFLLTISAVRDVRPVHISNTNYGNVWDEASKCAFAILYHTKKRGRINITDVTDSLYDKELQDLFSCLGRDRVIVVIDDLEDSSLEAKHIILERQPSIGRWAVELFLFSDQEKTYHGTASRGYKMTELATLIKNADKKFRHDFPVYIGNDYPSLCEFTARLWIWDVFKRYGICIVFWSIYILILVICVVVKYNNKAEPTSSPLNASTDHWATVFSSVSPTTLPFPENLTLSLENATTLPENTLTPEVSVKATTSPGTTPSSPERVTPIPLPDTVKEKLKQIQDLISSLLNPFFNNKTLHTT
;
A
#
# COMPACT_ATOMS: atom_id res chain seq x y z
N MET A 1 17.92 -24.27 25.15
CA MET A 1 17.62 -24.03 23.72
C MET A 1 16.57 -22.93 23.65
N ALA A 2 16.89 -21.76 23.09
CA ALA A 2 15.92 -20.67 22.98
C ALA A 2 14.76 -21.12 22.08
N SER A 3 13.52 -21.05 22.56
CA SER A 3 12.37 -21.38 21.73
C SER A 3 12.30 -20.37 20.58
N ASN A 4 12.38 -20.84 19.33
CA ASN A 4 12.19 -20.05 18.11
C ASN A 4 10.72 -19.59 17.99
N ARG A 5 10.26 -18.78 18.95
CA ARG A 5 8.94 -18.18 18.92
C ARG A 5 8.98 -16.93 18.04
N LYS A 6 7.98 -16.81 17.18
CA LYS A 6 7.90 -15.85 16.08
C LYS A 6 7.19 -14.57 16.50
N VAL A 7 7.61 -13.45 15.96
CA VAL A 7 6.85 -12.20 16.04
C VAL A 7 5.92 -12.15 14.83
N VAL A 8 4.63 -11.96 15.07
CA VAL A 8 3.62 -11.84 14.01
C VAL A 8 3.14 -10.39 13.96
N GLY A 9 3.27 -9.73 12.83
CA GLY A 9 2.73 -8.38 12.61
C GLY A 9 1.31 -8.44 12.06
N ILE A 10 0.39 -7.66 12.61
CA ILE A 10 -0.94 -7.44 12.02
C ILE A 10 -0.96 -6.03 11.46
N PHE A 11 -1.03 -5.93 10.13
CA PHE A 11 -1.02 -4.67 9.39
C PHE A 11 -2.46 -4.34 9.01
N SER A 12 -2.96 -3.19 9.45
CA SER A 12 -4.37 -2.84 9.27
C SER A 12 -4.58 -1.33 9.26
N ARG A 13 -5.55 -0.86 8.46
CA ARG A 13 -6.04 0.53 8.54
C ARG A 13 -7.08 0.72 9.66
N GLU A 14 -7.43 -0.34 10.39
CA GLU A 14 -8.36 -0.32 11.52
C GLU A 14 -7.63 -0.17 12.86
N THR A 15 -8.40 0.19 13.89
CA THR A 15 -7.92 0.19 15.28
C THR A 15 -7.75 -1.24 15.79
N GLN A 16 -6.83 -1.42 16.74
CA GLN A 16 -6.51 -2.71 17.35
C GLN A 16 -7.75 -3.44 17.90
N GLU A 17 -8.66 -2.70 18.52
CA GLU A 17 -9.90 -3.22 19.12
C GLU A 17 -10.73 -4.05 18.13
N THR A 18 -10.71 -3.69 16.84
CA THR A 18 -11.48 -4.36 15.78
C THR A 18 -11.04 -5.81 15.57
N TYR A 19 -9.78 -6.12 15.82
CA TYR A 19 -9.17 -7.44 15.60
C TYR A 19 -8.50 -8.00 16.86
N ASP A 20 -8.91 -7.55 18.04
CA ASP A 20 -8.37 -8.03 19.32
C ASP A 20 -8.63 -9.54 19.52
N TRP A 21 -9.73 -10.04 18.95
CA TRP A 21 -10.02 -11.47 18.91
C TRP A 21 -8.93 -12.27 18.18
N LEU A 22 -8.34 -11.71 17.12
CA LEU A 22 -7.29 -12.34 16.33
C LEU A 22 -5.96 -12.28 17.08
N ILE A 23 -5.66 -11.17 17.76
CA ILE A 23 -4.49 -11.04 18.63
C ILE A 23 -4.55 -12.10 19.74
N THR A 24 -5.69 -12.17 20.44
CA THR A 24 -5.92 -13.15 21.50
C THR A 24 -5.71 -14.57 20.99
N PHE A 25 -6.27 -14.90 19.81
CA PHE A 25 -6.06 -16.20 19.18
C PHE A 25 -4.59 -16.48 18.88
N LEU A 26 -3.88 -15.56 18.22
CA LEU A 26 -2.48 -15.73 17.83
C LEU A 26 -1.56 -15.97 19.04
N LEU A 27 -1.82 -15.29 20.15
CA LEU A 27 -1.07 -15.46 21.40
C LEU A 27 -1.28 -16.84 22.05
N THR A 28 -2.37 -17.54 21.73
CA THR A 28 -2.55 -18.95 22.18
C THR A 28 -1.64 -19.93 21.43
N ILE A 29 -1.10 -19.53 20.27
CA ILE A 29 -0.25 -20.39 19.46
C ILE A 29 1.15 -20.44 20.08
N SER A 30 1.58 -21.61 20.55
CA SER A 30 2.88 -21.78 21.22
C SER A 30 4.13 -21.37 20.40
N ALA A 31 4.00 -21.29 19.08
CA ALA A 31 5.03 -20.83 18.16
C ALA A 31 5.10 -19.29 18.02
N VAL A 32 4.10 -18.56 18.51
CA VAL A 32 4.07 -17.10 18.50
C VAL A 32 4.60 -16.58 19.84
N ARG A 33 5.52 -15.63 19.79
CA ARG A 33 6.10 -14.96 20.96
C ARG A 33 5.32 -13.71 21.31
N ASP A 34 5.00 -12.96 20.27
CA ASP A 34 4.56 -11.58 20.34
C ASP A 34 3.74 -11.28 19.08
N VAL A 35 2.72 -10.45 19.24
CA VAL A 35 1.85 -9.99 18.15
C VAL A 35 1.92 -8.47 18.13
N ARG A 36 2.29 -7.91 16.98
CA ARG A 36 2.50 -6.47 16.80
C ARG A 36 1.43 -5.86 15.90
N PRO A 37 0.49 -5.11 16.46
CA PRO A 37 -0.43 -4.30 15.67
C PRO A 37 0.33 -3.16 15.00
N VAL A 38 0.14 -3.00 13.70
CA VAL A 38 0.75 -1.94 12.88
C VAL A 38 -0.37 -1.22 12.15
N HIS A 39 -0.58 0.04 12.51
CA HIS A 39 -1.57 0.87 11.85
C HIS A 39 -1.04 1.38 10.51
N ILE A 40 -1.74 1.07 9.42
CA ILE A 40 -1.51 1.60 8.09
C ILE A 40 -2.31 2.89 7.94
N SER A 41 -1.64 3.98 7.56
CA SER A 41 -2.28 5.24 7.19
C SER A 41 -1.88 5.63 5.77
N ASN A 42 -2.68 6.50 5.13
CA ASN A 42 -2.39 7.01 3.79
C ASN A 42 -1.09 7.85 3.74
N THR A 43 -0.66 8.39 4.87
CA THR A 43 0.47 9.34 4.95
C THR A 43 1.76 8.70 5.43
N ASN A 44 1.71 7.55 6.10
CA ASN A 44 2.86 6.94 6.76
C ASN A 44 3.30 5.63 6.10
N TYR A 45 3.56 5.73 4.81
CA TYR A 45 3.88 4.56 3.98
C TYR A 45 5.20 3.89 4.36
N GLY A 46 6.24 4.67 4.73
CA GLY A 46 7.56 4.12 5.08
C GLY A 46 7.53 3.16 6.27
N ASN A 47 6.52 3.27 7.14
CA ASN A 47 6.43 2.50 8.36
C ASN A 47 6.09 1.01 8.12
N VAL A 48 5.41 0.69 7.01
CA VAL A 48 4.97 -0.70 6.76
C VAL A 48 6.17 -1.61 6.55
N TRP A 49 7.13 -1.19 5.72
CA TRP A 49 8.33 -1.96 5.44
C TRP A 49 9.19 -2.15 6.69
N ASP A 50 9.45 -1.06 7.41
CA ASP A 50 10.28 -1.07 8.61
C ASP A 50 9.69 -1.96 9.70
N GLU A 51 8.38 -1.91 9.93
CA GLU A 51 7.71 -2.80 10.87
C GLU A 51 7.65 -4.25 10.39
N ALA A 52 7.45 -4.48 9.09
CA ALA A 52 7.47 -5.83 8.51
C ALA A 52 8.82 -6.51 8.69
N SER A 53 9.93 -5.77 8.54
CA SER A 53 11.29 -6.30 8.69
C SER A 53 11.60 -6.83 10.11
N LYS A 54 10.83 -6.38 11.11
CA LYS A 54 10.95 -6.80 12.51
C LYS A 54 10.11 -8.04 12.81
N CYS A 55 9.28 -8.48 11.87
CA CYS A 55 8.35 -9.59 12.01
C CYS A 55 8.87 -10.84 11.30
N ALA A 56 8.47 -12.02 11.78
CA ALA A 56 8.72 -13.29 11.10
C ALA A 56 7.55 -13.70 10.19
N PHE A 57 6.38 -13.09 10.41
CA PHE A 57 5.16 -13.35 9.67
C PHE A 57 4.31 -12.08 9.66
N ALA A 58 3.62 -11.81 8.57
CA ALA A 58 2.70 -10.68 8.46
C ALA A 58 1.28 -11.14 8.12
N ILE A 59 0.31 -10.49 8.75
CA ILE A 59 -1.11 -10.62 8.45
C ILE A 59 -1.60 -9.26 8.02
N LEU A 60 -2.03 -9.13 6.77
CA LEU A 60 -2.76 -7.96 6.31
C LEU A 60 -4.24 -8.15 6.67
N TYR A 61 -4.74 -7.36 7.59
CA TYR A 61 -6.12 -7.44 8.07
C TYR A 61 -6.98 -6.33 7.47
N HIS A 62 -8.18 -6.70 7.01
CA HIS A 62 -9.19 -5.78 6.52
C HIS A 62 -10.58 -6.17 7.02
N THR A 63 -11.45 -5.19 7.23
CA THR A 63 -12.87 -5.41 7.59
C THR A 63 -13.80 -4.88 6.49
N LYS A 64 -14.87 -5.63 6.19
CA LYS A 64 -15.96 -5.17 5.32
C LYS A 64 -16.70 -3.97 5.92
N LYS A 65 -16.68 -3.74 7.24
CA LYS A 65 -17.38 -2.61 7.90
C LYS A 65 -16.92 -1.24 7.40
N ARG A 66 -15.75 -1.16 6.77
CA ARG A 66 -15.26 0.04 6.07
C ARG A 66 -15.96 0.31 4.73
N GLY A 67 -16.86 -0.58 4.31
CA GLY A 67 -17.79 -0.41 3.18
C GLY A 67 -17.38 -1.10 1.87
N ARG A 68 -16.10 -1.39 1.64
CA ARG A 68 -15.62 -2.03 0.39
C ARG A 68 -14.57 -3.10 0.66
N ILE A 69 -14.54 -4.14 -0.18
CA ILE A 69 -13.53 -5.22 -0.16
C ILE A 69 -12.56 -4.99 -1.33
N ASN A 70 -12.04 -3.78 -1.42
CA ASN A 70 -11.10 -3.36 -2.46
C ASN A 70 -9.68 -3.42 -1.89
N ILE A 71 -9.13 -4.62 -1.78
CA ILE A 71 -7.80 -4.83 -1.22
C ILE A 71 -6.75 -4.49 -2.28
N THR A 72 -6.80 -5.14 -3.44
CA THR A 72 -5.87 -4.97 -4.57
C THR A 72 -6.58 -5.00 -5.92
N ASP A 73 -5.88 -4.62 -7.00
CA ASP A 73 -6.26 -4.82 -8.42
C ASP A 73 -7.60 -4.18 -8.86
N VAL A 74 -8.12 -3.25 -8.07
CA VAL A 74 -9.38 -2.54 -8.34
C VAL A 74 -9.17 -1.05 -8.17
N THR A 75 -10.01 -0.24 -8.81
CA THR A 75 -9.98 1.21 -8.63
C THR A 75 -10.14 1.56 -7.15
N ASP A 76 -9.29 2.46 -6.67
CA ASP A 76 -9.20 2.88 -5.27
C ASP A 76 -8.93 1.71 -4.31
N SER A 77 -8.13 0.73 -4.75
CA SER A 77 -7.55 -0.30 -3.90
C SER A 77 -6.83 0.31 -2.69
N LEU A 78 -6.98 -0.35 -1.54
CA LEU A 78 -6.45 0.17 -0.28
C LEU A 78 -5.05 -0.34 0.04
N TYR A 79 -4.61 -1.44 -0.55
CA TYR A 79 -3.42 -2.16 -0.09
C TYR A 79 -2.52 -2.70 -1.20
N ASP A 80 -2.65 -2.24 -2.44
CA ASP A 80 -1.78 -2.72 -3.54
C ASP A 80 -0.29 -2.63 -3.16
N LYS A 81 0.10 -1.45 -2.66
CA LYS A 81 1.50 -1.17 -2.35
C LYS A 81 1.92 -1.86 -1.05
N GLU A 82 1.09 -1.77 -0.01
CA GLU A 82 1.37 -2.37 1.30
C GLU A 82 1.48 -3.90 1.20
N LEU A 83 0.61 -4.57 0.45
CA LEU A 83 0.69 -6.02 0.27
C LEU A 83 1.95 -6.42 -0.51
N GLN A 84 2.31 -5.63 -1.53
CA GLN A 84 3.54 -5.84 -2.30
C GLN A 84 4.78 -5.68 -1.41
N ASP A 85 4.78 -4.70 -0.49
CA ASP A 85 5.88 -4.47 0.44
C ASP A 85 6.02 -5.60 1.46
N LEU A 86 4.91 -6.08 2.02
CA LEU A 86 4.91 -7.25 2.90
C LEU A 86 5.49 -8.47 2.18
N PHE A 87 5.06 -8.71 0.93
CA PHE A 87 5.59 -9.80 0.10
C PHE A 87 7.09 -9.62 -0.19
N SER A 88 7.52 -8.42 -0.56
CA SER A 88 8.91 -8.17 -0.91
C SER A 88 9.84 -8.25 0.30
N CYS A 89 9.33 -7.98 1.50
CA CYS A 89 10.08 -8.05 2.76
C CYS A 89 10.15 -9.48 3.32
N LEU A 90 9.03 -10.23 3.32
CA LEU A 90 8.93 -11.52 4.01
C LEU A 90 8.83 -12.73 3.06
N GLY A 91 8.52 -12.51 1.80
CA GLY A 91 8.18 -13.55 0.83
C GLY A 91 6.73 -14.05 0.97
N ARG A 92 6.22 -14.65 -0.11
CA ARG A 92 4.83 -15.11 -0.20
C ARG A 92 4.42 -16.04 0.95
N ASP A 93 5.27 -17.00 1.31
CA ASP A 93 4.97 -18.02 2.33
C ASP A 93 4.79 -17.46 3.75
N ARG A 94 5.04 -16.16 3.97
CA ARG A 94 5.01 -15.49 5.27
C ARG A 94 4.02 -14.34 5.35
N VAL A 95 3.19 -14.17 4.33
CA VAL A 95 2.16 -13.13 4.25
C VAL A 95 0.80 -13.81 4.16
N ILE A 96 -0.11 -13.51 5.09
CA ILE A 96 -1.50 -13.94 5.07
C ILE A 96 -2.40 -12.72 4.91
N VAL A 97 -3.50 -12.86 4.18
CA VAL A 97 -4.57 -11.85 4.13
C VAL A 97 -5.77 -12.35 4.92
N VAL A 98 -6.32 -11.50 5.77
CA VAL A 98 -7.55 -11.75 6.52
C VAL A 98 -8.57 -10.69 6.15
N ILE A 99 -9.73 -11.12 5.66
CA ILE A 99 -10.88 -10.25 5.41
C ILE A 99 -12.00 -10.65 6.36
N ASP A 100 -12.46 -9.66 7.11
CA ASP A 100 -13.37 -9.85 8.22
C ASP A 100 -14.73 -9.14 8.02
N ASP A 101 -15.71 -9.50 8.85
CA ASP A 101 -17.08 -8.98 8.85
C ASP A 101 -17.81 -9.20 7.50
N LEU A 102 -17.54 -10.34 6.86
CA LEU A 102 -18.20 -10.73 5.61
C LEU A 102 -19.59 -11.34 5.88
N GLU A 103 -20.49 -11.20 4.91
CA GLU A 103 -21.76 -11.94 4.92
C GLU A 103 -21.54 -13.39 4.49
N ASP A 104 -20.73 -13.59 3.45
CA ASP A 104 -20.35 -14.89 2.93
C ASP A 104 -18.83 -15.10 3.08
N SER A 105 -18.47 -16.14 3.83
CA SER A 105 -17.09 -16.58 4.04
C SER A 105 -16.82 -17.97 3.44
N SER A 106 -17.64 -18.37 2.46
CA SER A 106 -17.53 -19.62 1.72
C SER A 106 -16.28 -19.69 0.83
N LEU A 107 -15.95 -20.91 0.40
CA LEU A 107 -14.87 -21.15 -0.56
C LEU A 107 -15.15 -20.51 -1.93
N GLU A 108 -16.42 -20.43 -2.33
CA GLU A 108 -16.84 -19.76 -3.57
C GLU A 108 -16.57 -18.26 -3.49
N ALA A 109 -16.95 -17.61 -2.38
CA ALA A 109 -16.65 -16.19 -2.16
C ALA A 109 -15.13 -15.93 -2.17
N LYS A 110 -14.34 -16.82 -1.56
CA LYS A 110 -12.88 -16.77 -1.60
C LYS A 110 -12.35 -16.87 -3.04
N HIS A 111 -12.88 -17.80 -3.84
CA HIS A 111 -12.46 -17.95 -5.23
C HIS A 111 -12.78 -16.70 -6.06
N ILE A 112 -14.00 -16.17 -5.94
CA ILE A 112 -14.42 -14.94 -6.63
C ILE A 112 -13.52 -13.75 -6.26
N ILE A 113 -13.14 -13.61 -4.98
CA ILE A 113 -12.22 -12.55 -4.55
C ILE A 113 -10.85 -12.73 -5.20
N LEU A 114 -10.30 -13.95 -5.20
CA LEU A 114 -8.99 -14.22 -5.79
C LEU A 114 -8.98 -14.07 -7.32
N GLU A 115 -10.08 -14.37 -8.01
CA GLU A 115 -10.22 -14.12 -9.45
C GLU A 115 -10.23 -12.62 -9.77
N ARG A 116 -10.94 -11.82 -8.96
CA ARG A 116 -11.06 -10.36 -9.16
C ARG A 116 -9.84 -9.59 -8.68
N GLN A 117 -9.15 -10.11 -7.66
CA GLN A 117 -8.00 -9.47 -6.99
C GLN A 117 -6.82 -10.45 -6.96
N PRO A 118 -6.26 -10.81 -8.13
CA PRO A 118 -5.24 -11.85 -8.25
C PRO A 118 -3.93 -11.54 -7.52
N SER A 119 -3.63 -10.27 -7.23
CA SER A 119 -2.44 -9.90 -6.47
C SER A 119 -2.47 -10.44 -5.04
N ILE A 120 -3.64 -10.69 -4.45
CA ILE A 120 -3.76 -11.39 -3.17
C ILE A 120 -3.12 -12.79 -3.26
N GLY A 121 -3.51 -13.61 -4.23
CA GLY A 121 -2.98 -14.97 -4.40
C GLY A 121 -1.50 -14.99 -4.82
N ARG A 122 -1.06 -13.93 -5.52
CA ARG A 122 0.33 -13.75 -5.95
C ARG A 122 1.26 -13.43 -4.79
N TRP A 123 0.84 -12.57 -3.87
CA TRP A 123 1.70 -12.01 -2.82
C TRP A 123 1.51 -12.62 -1.44
N ALA A 124 0.36 -13.26 -1.18
CA ALA A 124 0.08 -13.96 0.06
C ALA A 124 0.08 -15.48 -0.12
N VAL A 125 0.43 -16.20 0.95
CA VAL A 125 0.34 -17.65 1.01
C VAL A 125 -1.12 -18.11 0.99
N GLU A 126 -1.98 -17.36 1.69
CA GLU A 126 -3.37 -17.72 1.91
C GLU A 126 -4.26 -16.49 2.24
N LEU A 127 -5.53 -16.59 1.87
CA LEU A 127 -6.62 -15.68 2.16
C LEU A 127 -7.64 -16.36 3.08
N PHE A 128 -7.85 -15.79 4.27
CA PHE A 128 -8.92 -16.20 5.19
C PHE A 128 -10.06 -15.19 5.18
N LEU A 129 -11.27 -15.71 5.03
CA LEU A 129 -12.51 -14.94 5.10
C LEU A 129 -13.21 -15.25 6.42
N PHE A 130 -13.67 -14.24 7.15
CA PHE A 130 -14.46 -14.42 8.38
C PHE A 130 -15.79 -13.69 8.27
N SER A 131 -16.86 -14.38 8.66
CA SER A 131 -18.19 -13.80 8.73
C SER A 131 -18.57 -13.35 10.14
N ASP A 132 -19.52 -12.43 10.24
CA ASP A 132 -20.06 -11.97 11.54
C ASP A 132 -20.62 -13.12 12.38
N GLN A 133 -21.21 -14.12 11.71
CA GLN A 133 -21.77 -15.31 12.37
C GLN A 133 -20.67 -16.18 13.01
N GLU A 134 -19.49 -16.27 12.38
CA GLU A 134 -18.36 -17.03 12.90
C GLU A 134 -17.74 -16.39 14.16
N LYS A 135 -17.90 -15.07 14.33
CA LYS A 135 -17.44 -14.37 15.54
C LYS A 135 -18.35 -14.53 16.74
N THR A 136 -19.66 -14.42 16.50
CA THR A 136 -20.70 -14.31 17.53
C THR A 136 -21.11 -15.66 18.11
N TYR A 137 -21.04 -16.72 17.31
CA TYR A 137 -21.28 -18.07 17.81
C TYR A 137 -19.98 -18.68 18.35
N HIS A 138 -19.95 -18.92 19.66
CA HIS A 138 -18.96 -19.79 20.31
C HIS A 138 -19.04 -21.20 19.70
N GLY A 139 -18.27 -21.47 18.65
CA GLY A 139 -18.03 -22.83 18.17
C GLY A 139 -18.65 -23.21 16.83
N THR A 140 -18.67 -22.33 15.82
CA THR A 140 -18.78 -22.86 14.46
C THR A 140 -17.50 -23.65 14.14
N ALA A 141 -17.65 -24.92 13.78
CA ALA A 141 -16.54 -25.77 13.31
C ALA A 141 -15.75 -25.07 12.18
N SER A 142 -16.43 -24.19 11.44
CA SER A 142 -15.84 -23.37 10.39
C SER A 142 -14.69 -22.47 10.87
N ARG A 143 -14.95 -21.68 11.93
CA ARG A 143 -13.91 -20.86 12.54
C ARG A 143 -12.76 -21.71 13.08
N GLY A 144 -13.08 -22.86 13.68
CA GLY A 144 -12.10 -23.81 14.19
C GLY A 144 -11.10 -24.28 13.14
N TYR A 145 -11.55 -24.65 11.94
CA TYR A 145 -10.64 -25.08 10.88
C TYR A 145 -9.77 -23.93 10.37
N LYS A 146 -10.34 -22.74 10.13
CA LYS A 146 -9.59 -21.57 9.65
C LYS A 146 -8.48 -21.18 10.62
N MET A 147 -8.80 -21.16 11.91
CA MET A 147 -7.84 -20.89 12.97
C MET A 147 -6.73 -21.95 13.05
N THR A 148 -7.11 -23.22 12.94
CA THR A 148 -6.15 -24.33 12.97
C THR A 148 -5.20 -24.27 11.77
N GLU A 149 -5.73 -23.96 10.60
CA GLU A 149 -4.95 -23.79 9.37
C GLU A 149 -4.00 -22.60 9.48
N LEU A 150 -4.48 -21.43 9.92
CA LEU A 150 -3.66 -20.25 10.17
C LEU A 150 -2.52 -20.56 11.15
N ALA A 151 -2.82 -21.25 12.25
CA ALA A 151 -1.80 -21.67 13.22
C ALA A 151 -0.80 -22.66 12.62
N THR A 152 -1.25 -23.53 11.73
CA THR A 152 -0.40 -24.51 11.03
C THR A 152 0.57 -23.82 10.09
N LEU A 153 0.10 -22.84 9.32
CA LEU A 153 0.94 -22.02 8.43
C LEU A 153 2.06 -21.31 9.23
N ILE A 154 1.71 -20.64 10.33
CA ILE A 154 2.69 -19.94 11.18
C ILE A 154 3.72 -20.91 11.76
N LYS A 155 3.28 -22.07 12.27
CA LYS A 155 4.17 -23.10 12.83
C LYS A 155 5.15 -23.66 11.78
N ASN A 156 4.67 -23.87 10.56
CA ASN A 156 5.44 -24.55 9.51
C ASN A 156 6.30 -23.62 8.64
N ALA A 157 6.18 -22.29 8.79
CA ALA A 157 6.89 -21.32 7.95
C ALA A 157 8.43 -21.48 7.89
N ASP A 158 9.05 -22.11 8.90
CA ASP A 158 10.50 -22.34 8.93
C ASP A 158 10.91 -23.69 8.32
N LYS A 159 9.97 -24.63 8.24
CA LYS A 159 10.22 -25.99 7.73
C LYS A 159 10.20 -26.03 6.20
N LYS A 160 9.27 -25.27 5.60
CA LYS A 160 9.06 -25.24 4.14
C LYS A 160 10.27 -24.70 3.38
N PHE A 161 11.02 -23.77 4.00
CA PHE A 161 12.26 -23.22 3.43
C PHE A 161 13.40 -24.25 3.28
N ARG A 162 13.30 -25.41 3.94
CA ARG A 162 14.36 -26.43 3.92
C ARG A 162 14.13 -27.58 2.94
N HIS A 163 12.94 -27.73 2.35
CA HIS A 163 12.63 -28.95 1.59
C HIS A 163 11.94 -28.82 0.24
N ASP A 164 11.44 -27.66 -0.17
CA ASP A 164 10.73 -27.53 -1.45
C ASP A 164 11.21 -26.30 -2.24
N PHE A 165 12.25 -26.49 -3.04
CA PHE A 165 12.38 -25.78 -4.32
C PHE A 165 11.86 -26.69 -5.44
N PRO A 166 10.54 -26.74 -5.72
CA PRO A 166 10.10 -27.08 -7.05
C PRO A 166 10.33 -25.84 -7.91
N VAL A 167 11.32 -25.97 -8.78
CA VAL A 167 11.50 -25.17 -9.99
C VAL A 167 10.17 -25.15 -10.73
N TYR A 168 9.42 -24.04 -10.63
CA TYR A 168 8.44 -23.69 -11.65
C TYR A 168 9.07 -22.65 -12.57
N ILE A 169 9.43 -23.14 -13.76
CA ILE A 169 9.82 -22.35 -14.92
C ILE A 169 8.60 -21.55 -15.37
N GLY A 170 8.77 -20.23 -15.48
CA GLY A 170 7.72 -19.30 -15.91
C GLY A 170 8.19 -17.84 -15.85
N ASN A 171 9.31 -17.56 -16.52
CA ASN A 171 9.88 -16.28 -16.95
C ASN A 171 10.00 -15.11 -15.95
N ASP A 172 11.28 -14.83 -15.66
CA ASP A 172 11.90 -13.52 -15.43
C ASP A 172 11.54 -12.69 -14.21
N TYR A 173 11.63 -13.24 -13.00
CA TYR A 173 12.21 -12.50 -11.86
C TYR A 173 12.93 -13.46 -10.90
N PRO A 174 14.27 -13.39 -10.77
CA PRO A 174 14.99 -14.22 -9.82
C PRO A 174 14.73 -13.75 -8.38
N SER A 175 14.59 -14.73 -7.50
CA SER A 175 14.39 -14.65 -6.05
C SER A 175 15.13 -13.50 -5.36
N LEU A 176 14.34 -12.54 -4.85
CA LEU A 176 14.75 -11.19 -4.47
C LEU A 176 14.60 -10.98 -2.95
N CYS A 177 15.15 -11.87 -2.10
CA CYS A 177 15.06 -11.69 -0.63
C CYS A 177 16.40 -11.34 0.03
N GLU A 178 17.53 -11.76 -0.56
CA GLU A 178 18.87 -11.33 -0.10
C GLU A 178 19.54 -10.34 -1.08
N PHE A 179 18.93 -10.17 -2.26
CA PHE A 179 19.45 -9.34 -3.35
C PHE A 179 18.77 -7.97 -3.44
N THR A 180 17.57 -7.77 -2.89
CA THR A 180 16.82 -6.48 -2.92
C THR A 180 17.47 -5.38 -2.11
N ALA A 181 17.90 -5.66 -0.88
CA ALA A 181 18.54 -4.64 -0.04
C ALA A 181 19.89 -4.20 -0.64
N ARG A 182 20.63 -5.13 -1.25
CA ARG A 182 21.87 -4.81 -1.98
C ARG A 182 21.61 -4.12 -3.32
N LEU A 183 20.60 -4.53 -4.08
CA LEU A 183 20.28 -3.90 -5.37
C LEU A 183 19.62 -2.53 -5.23
N TRP A 184 18.84 -2.24 -4.20
CA TRP A 184 18.31 -0.88 -4.05
C TRP A 184 19.43 0.11 -3.71
N ILE A 185 20.36 -0.31 -2.86
CA ILE A 185 21.61 0.43 -2.61
C ILE A 185 22.43 0.53 -3.92
N TRP A 186 22.55 -0.55 -4.70
CA TRP A 186 23.32 -0.52 -5.96
C TRP A 186 22.65 0.27 -7.08
N ASP A 187 21.33 0.30 -7.17
CA ASP A 187 20.59 1.03 -8.21
C ASP A 187 20.50 2.53 -7.86
N VAL A 188 20.46 2.85 -6.57
CA VAL A 188 20.75 4.18 -6.04
C VAL A 188 22.20 4.55 -6.40
N PHE A 189 23.21 3.75 -6.04
CA PHE A 189 24.62 4.04 -6.40
C PHE A 189 24.88 4.08 -7.90
N LYS A 190 24.14 3.34 -8.74
CA LYS A 190 24.29 3.36 -10.20
C LYS A 190 23.65 4.61 -10.80
N ARG A 191 22.48 5.05 -10.32
CA ARG A 191 21.91 6.34 -10.71
C ARG A 191 22.79 7.51 -10.21
N TYR A 192 23.28 7.45 -8.97
CA TYR A 192 24.19 8.47 -8.45
C TYR A 192 25.56 8.43 -9.12
N GLY A 193 26.09 7.26 -9.46
CA GLY A 193 27.35 7.12 -10.19
C GLY A 193 27.28 7.69 -11.60
N ILE A 194 26.19 7.41 -12.31
CA ILE A 194 25.90 8.04 -13.61
C ILE A 194 25.80 9.57 -13.44
N CYS A 195 25.06 10.06 -12.45
CA CYS A 195 24.97 11.49 -12.16
C CYS A 195 26.34 12.12 -11.84
N ILE A 196 27.20 11.46 -11.05
CA ILE A 196 28.54 11.95 -10.70
C ILE A 196 29.42 12.04 -11.95
N VAL A 197 29.39 11.04 -12.84
CA VAL A 197 30.15 11.09 -14.10
C VAL A 197 29.67 12.25 -14.97
N PHE A 198 28.35 12.42 -15.15
CA PHE A 198 27.80 13.55 -15.90
C PHE A 198 28.17 14.90 -15.27
N TRP A 199 28.11 15.01 -13.94
CA TRP A 199 28.51 16.23 -13.24
C TRP A 199 30.01 16.52 -13.41
N SER A 200 30.86 15.50 -13.36
CA SER A 200 32.30 15.64 -13.56
C SER A 200 32.67 16.10 -14.97
N ILE A 201 31.99 15.56 -16.00
CA ILE A 201 32.14 15.98 -17.40
C ILE A 201 31.67 17.42 -17.57
N TYR A 202 30.52 17.77 -16.97
CA TYR A 202 29.98 19.11 -17.02
C TYR A 202 30.95 20.15 -16.42
N ILE A 203 31.53 19.86 -15.25
CA ILE A 203 32.54 20.72 -14.62
C ILE A 203 33.80 20.83 -15.49
N LEU A 204 34.27 19.73 -16.09
CA LEU A 204 35.43 19.76 -16.98
C LEU A 204 35.20 20.66 -18.21
N ILE A 205 34.01 20.58 -18.83
CA ILE A 205 33.63 21.44 -19.95
C ILE A 205 33.63 22.91 -19.53
N LEU A 206 33.10 23.24 -18.34
CA LEU A 206 33.14 24.61 -17.81
C LEU A 206 34.57 25.13 -17.64
N VAL A 207 35.48 24.31 -17.11
CA VAL A 207 36.89 24.68 -16.95
C VAL A 207 37.55 24.94 -18.32
N ILE A 208 37.31 24.09 -19.31
CA ILE A 208 37.81 24.28 -20.68
C ILE A 208 37.28 25.59 -21.27
N CYS A 209 35.98 25.87 -21.14
CA CYS A 209 35.37 27.12 -21.61
C CYS A 209 36.02 28.35 -20.95
N VAL A 210 36.32 28.29 -19.66
CA VAL A 210 37.01 29.37 -18.95
C VAL A 210 38.43 29.55 -19.48
N VAL A 211 39.21 28.47 -19.62
CA VAL A 211 40.59 28.55 -20.15
C VAL A 211 40.63 29.10 -21.57
N VAL A 212 39.74 28.65 -22.45
CA VAL A 212 39.63 29.17 -23.83
C VAL A 212 39.29 30.67 -23.82
N LYS A 213 38.36 31.09 -22.94
CA LYS A 213 38.00 32.51 -22.80
C LYS A 213 39.14 33.37 -22.26
N TYR A 214 39.97 32.83 -21.36
CA TYR A 214 41.15 33.53 -20.85
C TYR A 214 42.29 33.59 -21.87
N ASN A 215 42.54 32.52 -22.60
CA ASN A 215 43.59 32.48 -23.63
C ASN A 215 43.26 33.41 -24.82
N ASN A 216 41.99 33.51 -25.19
CA ASN A 216 41.55 34.44 -26.24
C ASN A 216 41.59 35.92 -25.81
N LYS A 217 41.92 36.21 -24.54
CA LYS A 217 42.05 37.58 -24.03
C LYS A 217 43.51 38.07 -23.96
N ALA A 218 44.47 37.25 -24.39
CA ALA A 218 45.86 37.64 -24.51
C ALA A 218 46.22 37.95 -25.96
N GLU A 219 45.57 38.96 -26.53
CA GLU A 219 46.19 39.69 -27.63
C GLU A 219 47.05 40.79 -26.99
N PRO A 220 48.39 40.71 -27.07
CA PRO A 220 49.22 41.82 -26.67
C PRO A 220 48.96 42.93 -27.66
N THR A 221 48.10 43.87 -27.29
CA THR A 221 48.06 45.18 -27.91
C THR A 221 49.43 45.80 -27.69
N SER A 222 50.34 45.59 -28.63
CA SER A 222 51.56 46.37 -28.76
C SER A 222 51.11 47.78 -29.12
N SER A 223 50.78 48.57 -28.10
CA SER A 223 50.60 50.00 -28.29
C SER A 223 51.98 50.63 -28.47
N PRO A 224 52.16 51.43 -29.53
CA PRO A 224 53.40 52.16 -29.73
C PRO A 224 53.50 53.27 -28.68
N LEU A 225 54.72 53.39 -28.19
CA LEU A 225 55.25 54.53 -27.48
C LEU A 225 54.74 55.84 -28.12
N ASN A 226 53.99 56.66 -27.39
CA ASN A 226 54.17 58.11 -27.43
C ASN A 226 53.55 58.79 -26.23
N ALA A 227 54.32 59.73 -25.72
CA ALA A 227 54.11 60.53 -24.53
C ALA A 227 52.86 61.42 -24.61
N SER A 228 52.20 61.62 -23.47
CA SER A 228 51.82 62.94 -22.97
C SER A 228 51.09 62.79 -21.63
N THR A 229 51.82 63.04 -20.55
CA THR A 229 51.53 64.09 -19.57
C THR A 229 50.06 64.50 -19.39
N ASP A 230 49.59 64.23 -18.16
CA ASP A 230 48.74 65.08 -17.31
C ASP A 230 47.21 64.88 -17.19
N HIS A 231 46.88 64.66 -15.91
CA HIS A 231 45.77 65.24 -15.13
C HIS A 231 44.40 64.53 -15.08
N TRP A 232 43.84 64.60 -13.85
CA TRP A 232 42.50 64.20 -13.36
C TRP A 232 42.38 62.72 -12.98
N ALA A 233 42.63 62.28 -11.74
CA ALA A 233 42.08 62.73 -10.45
C ALA A 233 40.56 62.92 -10.47
N THR A 234 39.91 62.03 -9.69
CA THR A 234 38.56 62.15 -9.12
C THR A 234 37.43 61.49 -9.92
N VAL A 235 36.70 60.66 -9.16
CA VAL A 235 35.29 60.23 -9.29
C VAL A 235 35.19 58.72 -9.45
N PHE A 236 35.05 58.01 -8.33
CA PHE A 236 33.96 57.05 -8.07
C PHE A 236 34.04 56.60 -6.60
N SER A 237 33.63 57.52 -5.73
CA SER A 237 33.12 57.19 -4.40
C SER A 237 31.62 56.96 -4.54
N SER A 238 31.15 55.71 -4.40
CA SER A 238 29.87 55.36 -3.73
C SER A 238 29.55 53.88 -3.90
N VAL A 239 30.20 53.06 -3.08
CA VAL A 239 29.61 51.77 -2.68
C VAL A 239 28.68 52.09 -1.51
N SER A 240 27.37 51.95 -1.73
CA SER A 240 26.39 51.81 -0.66
C SER A 240 25.81 50.40 -0.74
N PRO A 241 26.00 49.53 0.28
CA PRO A 241 25.27 48.28 0.37
C PRO A 241 23.81 48.60 0.74
N THR A 242 22.87 48.25 -0.13
CA THR A 242 21.44 48.25 0.22
C THR A 242 21.18 47.08 1.16
N THR A 243 21.04 47.40 2.45
CA THR A 243 20.48 46.55 3.50
C THR A 243 19.06 46.14 3.11
N LEU A 244 18.84 44.84 2.88
CA LEU A 244 17.51 44.25 2.75
C LEU A 244 16.89 44.08 4.15
N PRO A 245 15.63 44.48 4.36
CA PRO A 245 14.96 44.31 5.65
C PRO A 245 14.55 42.86 5.87
N PHE A 246 14.97 42.33 7.02
CA PHE A 246 14.41 41.16 7.68
C PHE A 246 12.91 41.37 7.98
N PRO A 247 12.01 40.44 7.67
CA PRO A 247 10.68 40.43 8.26
C PRO A 247 10.73 39.73 9.63
N GLU A 248 10.81 40.52 10.69
CA GLU A 248 10.40 40.12 12.04
C GLU A 248 8.87 40.30 12.16
N ASN A 249 8.14 39.19 12.31
CA ASN A 249 6.92 39.07 13.13
C ASN A 249 6.26 37.71 12.91
N LEU A 250 6.69 36.73 13.71
CA LEU A 250 5.90 35.54 14.03
C LEU A 250 5.51 35.64 15.50
N THR A 251 4.39 36.30 15.78
CA THR A 251 3.74 36.28 17.09
C THR A 251 2.55 35.33 16.99
N LEU A 252 2.80 34.03 17.17
CA LEU A 252 1.74 33.06 17.40
C LEU A 252 1.35 33.14 18.87
N SER A 253 0.25 33.84 19.15
CA SER A 253 -0.41 33.78 20.44
C SER A 253 -1.00 32.40 20.64
N LEU A 254 -0.37 31.66 21.55
CA LEU A 254 -0.84 30.41 22.13
C LEU A 254 -1.80 30.77 23.26
N GLU A 255 -3.11 30.85 22.98
CA GLU A 255 -4.11 30.94 24.04
C GLU A 255 -4.46 29.53 24.54
N ASN A 256 -3.93 29.29 25.74
CA ASN A 256 -4.17 28.18 26.62
C ASN A 256 -5.50 28.44 27.37
N ALA A 257 -6.51 27.60 27.18
CA ALA A 257 -7.70 27.58 28.05
C ALA A 257 -7.80 26.21 28.73
N THR A 258 -7.44 26.24 30.00
CA THR A 258 -7.38 25.13 30.94
C THR A 258 -8.68 25.10 31.76
N THR A 259 -9.17 23.87 31.99
CA THR A 259 -9.90 23.36 33.18
C THR A 259 -11.40 23.63 33.47
N LEU A 260 -12.14 22.51 33.48
CA LEU A 260 -13.01 21.92 34.54
C LEU A 260 -14.30 22.64 34.99
N PRO A 261 -15.26 21.97 35.70
CA PRO A 261 -15.49 20.53 35.92
C PRO A 261 -16.97 20.07 35.74
N GLU A 262 -17.15 18.74 35.75
CA GLU A 262 -18.15 17.96 36.54
C GLU A 262 -19.56 18.54 36.77
N ASN A 263 -20.58 17.79 36.32
CA ASN A 263 -21.75 17.51 37.16
C ASN A 263 -22.54 16.30 36.65
N THR A 264 -22.38 15.22 37.40
CA THR A 264 -23.36 14.18 37.71
C THR A 264 -24.73 14.79 38.02
N LEU A 265 -25.81 14.21 37.48
CA LEU A 265 -27.04 13.87 38.21
C LEU A 265 -28.08 13.26 37.25
N THR A 266 -28.34 11.97 37.47
CA THR A 266 -29.60 11.28 37.14
C THR A 266 -30.71 11.84 38.05
N PRO A 267 -31.96 11.86 37.58
CA PRO A 267 -32.92 10.98 38.27
C PRO A 267 -33.89 10.25 37.33
N GLU A 268 -34.28 9.07 37.80
CA GLU A 268 -35.46 8.32 37.37
C GLU A 268 -36.70 9.21 37.27
N VAL A 269 -37.45 9.10 36.16
CA VAL A 269 -38.90 9.30 36.19
C VAL A 269 -39.56 8.22 35.35
N SER A 270 -40.25 7.33 36.06
CA SER A 270 -41.24 6.38 35.57
C SER A 270 -42.44 7.12 34.95
N VAL A 271 -42.75 6.87 33.69
CA VAL A 271 -44.04 7.23 33.08
C VAL A 271 -44.58 6.09 32.22
N LYS A 272 -45.46 5.31 32.86
CA LYS A 272 -46.82 4.94 32.44
C LYS A 272 -47.11 4.80 30.93
N ALA A 273 -47.38 3.55 30.55
CA ALA A 273 -47.91 3.15 29.26
C ALA A 273 -49.27 3.81 28.93
N THR A 274 -49.40 4.34 27.71
CA THR A 274 -50.68 4.61 27.05
C THR A 274 -50.65 3.99 25.66
N THR A 275 -51.47 2.96 25.49
CA THR A 275 -51.77 2.26 24.24
C THR A 275 -52.63 3.13 23.34
N SER A 276 -52.30 3.24 22.05
CA SER A 276 -53.22 3.69 20.99
C SER A 276 -52.88 2.98 19.67
N PRO A 277 -53.86 2.68 18.80
CA PRO A 277 -53.78 1.57 17.86
C PRO A 277 -53.43 1.98 16.42
N GLY A 278 -52.82 1.03 15.70
CA GLY A 278 -53.12 0.77 14.30
C GLY A 278 -52.51 1.71 13.26
N THR A 279 -51.40 1.27 12.65
CA THR A 279 -51.19 1.49 11.21
C THR A 279 -50.42 0.31 10.63
N THR A 280 -51.13 -0.47 9.81
CA THR A 280 -50.64 -1.57 8.99
C THR A 280 -49.63 -1.04 7.96
N PRO A 281 -48.44 -1.65 7.79
CA PRO A 281 -47.55 -1.30 6.69
C PRO A 281 -48.13 -1.88 5.39
N SER A 282 -48.41 -1.01 4.43
CA SER A 282 -48.85 -1.39 3.09
C SER A 282 -47.76 -2.19 2.37
N SER A 283 -48.19 -3.32 1.81
CA SER A 283 -47.43 -4.22 0.93
C SER A 283 -46.70 -3.44 -0.17
N PRO A 284 -45.43 -3.74 -0.46
CA PRO A 284 -44.71 -3.11 -1.56
C PRO A 284 -45.38 -3.47 -2.89
N GLU A 285 -45.77 -2.42 -3.61
CA GLU A 285 -46.38 -2.50 -4.93
C GLU A 285 -45.42 -3.21 -5.89
N ARG A 286 -45.91 -4.28 -6.51
CA ARG A 286 -45.16 -5.09 -7.48
C ARG A 286 -44.91 -4.24 -8.72
N VAL A 287 -43.74 -3.62 -8.80
CA VAL A 287 -43.29 -2.88 -9.99
C VAL A 287 -43.15 -3.87 -11.14
N THR A 288 -44.08 -3.80 -12.08
CA THR A 288 -44.04 -4.58 -13.32
C THR A 288 -42.86 -4.09 -14.16
N PRO A 289 -41.92 -4.96 -14.58
CA PRO A 289 -40.78 -4.55 -15.38
C PRO A 289 -41.25 -3.90 -16.68
N ILE A 290 -40.73 -2.71 -16.96
CA ILE A 290 -40.99 -2.01 -18.22
C ILE A 290 -40.38 -2.85 -19.35
N PRO A 291 -41.17 -3.25 -20.37
CA PRO A 291 -40.66 -4.06 -21.46
C PRO A 291 -39.55 -3.32 -22.20
N LEU A 292 -38.41 -4.00 -22.32
CA LEU A 292 -37.23 -3.46 -22.99
C LEU A 292 -37.55 -3.19 -24.47
N PRO A 293 -37.23 -2.00 -25.02
CA PRO A 293 -37.51 -1.67 -26.42
C PRO A 293 -36.83 -2.67 -27.37
N ASP A 294 -37.51 -3.07 -28.44
CA ASP A 294 -37.01 -4.10 -29.35
C ASP A 294 -35.70 -3.68 -30.05
N THR A 295 -35.48 -2.37 -30.20
CA THR A 295 -34.21 -1.79 -30.68
C THR A 295 -33.03 -2.10 -29.76
N VAL A 296 -33.26 -2.19 -28.45
CA VAL A 296 -32.20 -2.53 -27.48
C VAL A 296 -31.92 -4.04 -27.49
N LYS A 297 -32.95 -4.87 -27.64
CA LYS A 297 -32.79 -6.33 -27.78
C LYS A 297 -31.96 -6.69 -29.02
N GLU A 298 -32.24 -6.02 -30.15
CA GLU A 298 -31.51 -6.24 -31.40
C GLU A 298 -30.03 -5.84 -31.28
N LYS A 299 -29.74 -4.72 -30.62
CA LYS A 299 -28.34 -4.33 -30.36
C LYS A 299 -27.62 -5.28 -29.41
N LEU A 300 -28.31 -5.79 -28.39
CA LEU A 300 -27.73 -6.80 -27.47
C LEU A 300 -27.36 -8.08 -28.23
N LYS A 301 -28.24 -8.53 -29.13
CA LYS A 301 -28.00 -9.70 -29.98
C LYS A 301 -26.80 -9.50 -30.91
N GLN A 302 -26.69 -8.35 -31.57
CA GLN A 302 -25.55 -8.03 -32.42
C GLN A 302 -24.21 -8.04 -31.66
N ILE A 303 -24.19 -7.54 -30.42
CA ILE A 303 -22.99 -7.59 -29.56
C ILE A 303 -22.64 -9.04 -29.22
N GLN A 304 -23.64 -9.86 -28.89
CA GLN A 304 -23.44 -11.25 -28.51
C GLN A 304 -22.93 -12.12 -29.68
N ASP A 305 -23.43 -11.85 -30.89
CA ASP A 305 -22.95 -12.49 -32.12
C ASP A 305 -21.51 -12.07 -32.47
N LEU A 306 -21.16 -10.78 -32.26
CA LEU A 306 -19.80 -10.27 -32.47
C LEU A 306 -18.79 -10.92 -31.51
N ILE A 307 -19.16 -11.05 -30.22
CA ILE A 307 -18.32 -11.72 -29.21
C ILE A 307 -18.10 -13.19 -29.59
N SER A 308 -19.14 -13.89 -30.02
CA SER A 308 -19.05 -15.31 -30.42
C SER A 308 -18.15 -15.50 -31.64
N SER A 309 -18.22 -14.59 -32.62
CA SER A 309 -17.35 -14.59 -33.80
C SER A 309 -15.87 -14.37 -33.45
N LEU A 310 -15.58 -13.47 -32.51
CA LEU A 310 -14.21 -13.17 -32.06
C LEU A 310 -13.58 -14.31 -31.25
N LEU A 311 -14.38 -15.09 -30.52
CA LEU A 311 -13.87 -16.14 -29.63
C LEU A 311 -13.72 -17.50 -30.34
N ASN A 312 -14.46 -17.77 -31.42
CA ASN A 312 -14.37 -19.04 -32.15
C ASN A 312 -12.96 -19.46 -32.64
N PRO A 313 -12.07 -18.55 -33.09
CA PRO A 313 -10.71 -18.93 -33.51
C PRO A 313 -9.84 -19.46 -32.37
N PHE A 314 -10.12 -19.06 -31.12
CA PHE A 314 -9.33 -19.45 -29.96
C PHE A 314 -9.63 -20.87 -29.46
N PHE A 315 -10.83 -21.39 -29.75
CA PHE A 315 -11.24 -22.71 -29.30
C PHE A 315 -10.98 -23.84 -30.30
N ASN A 316 -10.76 -23.52 -31.59
CA ASN A 316 -10.64 -24.53 -32.65
C ASN A 316 -9.20 -24.99 -32.98
N ASN A 317 -8.16 -24.51 -32.28
CA ASN A 317 -6.76 -24.87 -32.57
C ASN A 317 -6.17 -26.00 -31.70
N LYS A 318 -7.00 -26.88 -31.11
CA LYS A 318 -6.51 -27.90 -30.16
C LYS A 318 -6.37 -29.34 -30.70
N THR A 319 -6.26 -29.52 -32.01
CA THR A 319 -6.05 -30.85 -32.61
C THR A 319 -5.02 -30.82 -33.72
N LEU A 320 -3.73 -30.77 -33.38
CA LEU A 320 -2.69 -31.30 -34.26
C LEU A 320 -1.42 -31.70 -33.49
N HIS A 321 -0.96 -32.92 -33.80
CA HIS A 321 0.31 -33.58 -33.47
C HIS A 321 0.46 -34.30 -32.12
N THR A 322 -0.02 -35.55 -32.12
CA THR A 322 0.75 -36.70 -31.60
C THR A 322 0.91 -37.72 -32.72
N THR A 323 2.10 -37.75 -33.32
CA THR A 323 2.68 -38.86 -34.08
C THR A 323 4.17 -38.82 -33.85
#